data_AF-A0A7W7VM27-F1
#
_entry.id   AF-A0A7W7VM27-F1
#
_cell.length_a   1.000
_cell.length_b   1.000
_cell.length_c   1.000
_cell.angle_alpha   90.00
_cell.angle_beta   90.00
_cell.angle_gamma   90.00
#
_symmetry.space_group_name_H-M   'P 1'
#
loop_
_entity.id
_entity.type
_entity.pdbx_description
1 polymer ?
#
loop_
_entity_poly.entity_id
_entity_poly.type
_entity_poly.pdbx_seq_one_letter_code
_entity_poly.pdbx_strand_id
1 'polypeptide(L)'
;MSEGCREPGDHEHPPPRLLTPHDVRSKVFPTVRLREGYDLAEVDTFLGEVEFTLRRVLQDKQRLSVQLAACRGAPEEDGGARVLARAQRAAEVMVAQAEQEAMTIMAEARTLAAAVEREAFERATALEREVRERHRQITHSLDTACTAQQRAIDDLRELVSQHGDLLTEVLDGHVEHLRDLLRGLREQRAPEPRPQALPDPARGGR
;
A
#
# COMPACT_ATOMS: atom_id res chain seq x y z
N MET A 1 -33.69 19.61 91.24
CA MET A 1 -33.09 18.26 91.37
C MET A 1 -32.93 17.69 89.97
N SER A 2 -31.93 18.18 89.22
CA SER A 2 -31.47 17.65 87.92
C SER A 2 -30.33 18.56 87.45
N GLU A 3 -29.10 18.05 87.47
CA GLU A 3 -27.87 18.55 86.83
C GLU A 3 -26.75 17.64 87.34
N GLY A 4 -25.79 17.11 86.58
CA GLY A 4 -25.46 17.25 85.17
C GLY A 4 -24.42 16.18 84.83
N CYS A 5 -24.24 15.95 83.54
CA CYS A 5 -23.29 15.01 82.95
C CYS A 5 -21.88 15.09 83.56
N ARG A 6 -21.26 13.92 83.74
CA ARG A 6 -19.81 13.75 83.85
C ARG A 6 -19.37 12.62 82.92
N GLU A 7 -19.00 12.97 81.71
CA GLU A 7 -17.80 12.37 81.10
C GLU A 7 -16.59 13.08 81.74
N PRO A 8 -15.43 12.44 81.94
CA PRO A 8 -14.51 12.18 80.81
C PRO A 8 -13.57 10.97 81.00
N GLY A 9 -12.86 10.60 79.92
CA GLY A 9 -11.62 9.85 80.08
C GLY A 9 -11.14 9.14 78.82
N ASP A 10 -10.89 9.90 77.75
CA ASP A 10 -9.98 9.47 76.68
C ASP A 10 -8.67 8.98 77.32
N HIS A 11 -8.47 7.66 77.37
CA HIS A 11 -7.16 7.09 77.58
C HIS A 11 -6.40 7.25 76.26
N GLU A 12 -5.93 8.47 76.03
CA GLU A 12 -4.88 8.80 75.09
C GLU A 12 -3.69 7.89 75.42
N HIS A 13 -3.61 6.75 74.74
CA HIS A 13 -2.53 5.80 74.94
C HIS A 13 -1.28 6.45 74.36
N PRO A 14 -0.31 6.86 75.19
CA PRO A 14 0.90 7.49 74.68
C PRO A 14 1.56 6.53 73.69
N PRO A 15 2.20 7.04 72.61
CA PRO A 15 2.86 6.19 71.63
C PRO A 15 3.78 5.21 72.37
N PRO A 16 3.78 3.92 72.01
CA PRO A 16 4.47 2.89 72.78
C PRO A 16 5.94 3.31 72.93
N ARG A 17 6.32 3.68 74.16
CA ARG A 17 7.71 3.95 74.49
C ARG A 17 8.47 2.67 74.16
N LEU A 18 9.42 2.79 73.23
CA LEU A 18 10.35 1.70 72.93
C LEU A 18 11.03 1.34 74.26
N LEU A 19 10.89 0.07 74.67
CA LEU A 19 11.54 -0.46 75.85
C LEU A 19 13.02 -0.12 75.77
N THR A 20 13.55 0.55 76.79
CA THR A 20 14.99 0.70 76.98
C THR A 20 15.50 -0.43 77.87
N PRO A 21 16.79 -0.78 77.77
CA PRO A 21 17.41 -1.74 78.68
C PRO A 21 17.18 -1.38 80.17
N HIS A 22 17.18 -0.08 80.47
CA HIS A 22 16.90 0.42 81.82
C HIS A 22 15.46 0.15 82.27
N ASP A 23 14.49 0.29 81.37
CA ASP A 23 13.08 0.03 81.67
C ASP A 23 12.85 -1.44 82.02
N VAL A 24 13.55 -2.37 81.33
CA VAL A 24 13.50 -3.81 81.63
C VAL A 24 14.10 -4.09 83.00
N ARG A 25 15.24 -3.47 83.34
CA ARG A 25 15.92 -3.67 84.63
C ARG A 25 15.15 -3.11 85.82
N SER A 26 14.44 -2.01 85.65
CA SER A 26 13.66 -1.36 86.71
C SER A 26 12.27 -1.95 86.91
N LYS A 27 11.88 -2.94 86.09
CA LYS A 27 10.52 -3.48 86.08
C LYS A 27 10.30 -4.41 87.28
N VAL A 28 9.31 -4.08 88.11
CA VAL A 28 8.86 -4.92 89.22
C VAL A 28 7.52 -5.54 88.88
N PHE A 29 7.42 -6.87 88.91
CA PHE A 29 6.17 -7.60 88.71
C PHE A 29 5.53 -7.97 90.07
N PRO A 30 4.20 -7.84 90.22
CA PRO A 30 3.51 -8.24 91.44
C PRO A 30 3.46 -9.77 91.57
N THR A 31 3.79 -10.33 92.73
CA THR A 31 3.74 -11.77 92.99
C THR A 31 2.31 -12.25 93.25
N VAL A 32 1.85 -13.31 92.59
CA VAL A 32 0.51 -13.88 92.76
C VAL A 32 0.56 -15.04 93.76
N ARG A 33 -0.30 -15.02 94.80
CA ARG A 33 -0.28 -16.00 95.92
C ARG A 33 -1.23 -17.20 95.78
N LEU A 34 -2.14 -17.17 94.80
CA LEU A 34 -3.27 -18.13 94.70
C LEU A 34 -3.40 -18.79 93.32
N ARG A 35 -2.41 -18.67 92.44
CA ARG A 35 -2.35 -19.32 91.12
C ARG A 35 -0.92 -19.72 90.77
N GLU A 36 -0.76 -20.72 89.90
CA GLU A 36 0.52 -21.08 89.30
C GLU A 36 1.16 -19.83 88.69
N GLY A 37 2.35 -19.50 89.18
CA GLY A 37 3.13 -18.33 88.77
C GLY A 37 4.45 -18.77 88.15
N TYR A 38 5.06 -17.86 87.39
CA TYR A 38 6.42 -18.04 86.87
C TYR A 38 7.43 -18.11 88.02
N ASP A 39 8.49 -18.91 87.86
CA ASP A 39 9.61 -18.91 88.77
C ASP A 39 10.35 -17.56 88.68
N LEU A 40 10.47 -16.87 89.81
CA LEU A 40 11.11 -15.55 89.88
C LEU A 40 12.56 -15.60 89.43
N ALA A 41 13.31 -16.67 89.77
CA ALA A 41 14.71 -16.79 89.40
C ALA A 41 14.89 -17.01 87.89
N GLU A 42 13.99 -17.76 87.27
CA GLU A 42 13.97 -17.97 85.82
C GLU A 42 13.59 -16.68 85.07
N VAL A 43 12.58 -15.95 85.56
CA VAL A 43 12.17 -14.66 85.00
C VAL A 43 13.29 -13.63 85.10
N ASP A 44 13.97 -13.53 86.24
CA ASP A 44 15.11 -12.61 86.40
C ASP A 44 16.27 -12.95 85.45
N THR A 45 16.55 -14.24 85.26
CA THR A 45 17.57 -14.71 84.30
C THR A 45 17.20 -14.31 82.87
N PHE A 46 15.95 -14.55 82.47
CA PHE A 46 15.45 -14.18 81.14
C PHE A 46 15.45 -12.67 80.90
N LEU A 47 15.04 -11.85 81.89
CA LEU A 47 15.07 -10.39 81.78
C LEU A 47 16.50 -9.85 81.60
N GLY A 48 17.50 -10.52 82.19
CA GLY A 48 18.92 -10.22 81.96
C GLY A 48 19.35 -10.44 80.50
N GLU A 49 18.92 -11.55 79.88
CA GLU A 49 19.19 -11.85 78.46
C GLU A 49 18.50 -10.86 77.51
N VAL A 50 17.25 -10.49 77.83
CA VAL A 50 16.49 -9.48 77.10
C VAL A 50 17.18 -8.11 77.20
N GLU A 51 17.61 -7.70 78.40
CA GLU A 51 18.34 -6.45 78.61
C GLU A 51 19.64 -6.40 77.79
N PHE A 52 20.41 -7.49 77.82
CA PHE A 52 21.66 -7.62 77.06
C PHE A 52 21.43 -7.50 75.55
N THR A 53 20.45 -8.24 75.03
CA THR A 53 20.09 -8.23 73.60
C THR A 53 19.62 -6.85 73.17
N LEU A 54 18.81 -6.18 73.98
CA LEU A 54 18.28 -4.86 73.70
C LEU A 54 19.38 -3.79 73.68
N ARG A 55 20.36 -3.85 74.60
CA ARG A 55 21.55 -2.98 74.55
C ARG A 55 22.31 -3.18 73.24
N ARG A 56 22.55 -4.44 72.86
CA ARG A 56 23.27 -4.77 71.63
C ARG A 56 22.56 -4.23 70.39
N VAL A 57 21.26 -4.48 70.26
CA VAL A 57 20.46 -4.01 69.12
C VAL A 57 20.42 -2.49 69.04
N LEU A 58 20.27 -1.80 70.18
CA LEU A 58 20.29 -0.33 70.19
C LEU A 58 21.66 0.23 69.81
N GLN A 59 22.75 -0.39 70.28
CA GLN A 59 24.11 -0.01 69.91
C GLN A 59 24.39 -0.26 68.43
N ASP A 60 23.97 -1.41 67.90
CA ASP A 60 24.09 -1.76 66.48
C ASP A 60 23.29 -0.80 65.61
N LYS A 61 22.06 -0.45 66.02
CA LYS A 61 21.25 0.57 65.35
C LYS A 61 21.94 1.93 65.35
N GLN A 62 22.51 2.35 66.48
CA GLN A 62 23.26 3.60 66.56
C GLN A 62 24.47 3.59 65.61
N ARG A 63 25.25 2.50 65.62
CA ARG A 63 26.39 2.32 64.71
C ARG A 63 25.97 2.40 63.24
N LEU A 64 24.91 1.69 62.86
CA LEU A 64 24.37 1.71 61.50
C LEU A 64 23.86 3.10 61.12
N SER A 65 23.21 3.81 62.04
CA SER A 65 22.72 5.17 61.79
C SER A 65 23.86 6.16 61.55
N VAL A 66 24.96 6.05 62.30
CA VAL A 66 26.17 6.87 62.11
C VAL A 66 26.84 6.55 60.77
N GLN A 67 26.93 5.26 60.41
CA GLN A 67 27.49 4.83 59.12
C GLN A 67 26.66 5.35 57.93
N LEU A 68 25.34 5.26 58.00
CA LEU A 68 24.45 5.80 56.96
C LEU A 68 24.52 7.32 56.87
N ALA A 69 24.63 8.03 57.99
CA ALA A 69 24.82 9.48 57.99
C ALA A 69 26.18 9.88 57.36
N ALA A 70 27.25 9.14 57.66
CA ALA A 70 28.56 9.37 57.07
C ALA A 70 28.58 9.09 55.56
N CYS A 71 27.96 8.00 55.11
CA CYS A 71 27.85 7.69 53.67
C CYS A 71 26.91 8.65 52.92
N ARG A 72 25.85 9.16 53.56
CA ARG A 72 24.95 10.17 52.97
C ARG A 72 25.55 11.58 52.93
N GLY A 73 26.55 11.87 53.76
CA GLY A 73 27.25 13.16 53.78
C GLY A 73 28.41 13.28 52.79
N ALA A 74 28.79 12.20 52.11
CA ALA A 74 29.76 12.23 51.03
C ALA A 74 29.08 12.74 49.73
N PRO A 75 29.77 13.51 48.87
CA PRO A 75 29.22 14.05 47.63
C PRO A 75 29.12 12.95 46.54
N GLU A 76 28.28 11.95 46.78
CA GLU A 76 27.97 10.86 45.84
C GLU A 76 26.90 11.26 44.80
N GLU A 77 26.11 12.30 45.09
CA GLU A 77 25.11 12.88 44.17
C GLU A 77 25.78 13.49 42.91
N ASP A 78 27.02 13.96 43.00
CA ASP A 78 27.72 14.63 41.89
C ASP A 78 28.39 13.64 40.92
N GLY A 79 28.83 12.47 41.41
CA GLY A 79 29.48 11.46 40.57
C GLY A 79 28.50 10.74 39.65
N GLY A 80 27.44 10.18 40.22
CA GLY A 80 26.39 9.46 39.49
C GLY A 80 25.64 10.37 38.53
N ALA A 81 25.24 11.56 38.97
CA ALA A 81 24.53 12.52 38.13
C ALA A 81 25.40 12.99 36.94
N ARG A 82 26.71 13.20 37.12
CA ARG A 82 27.61 13.61 36.02
C ARG A 82 27.84 12.50 35.01
N VAL A 83 27.93 11.24 35.45
CA VAL A 83 28.04 10.09 34.55
C VAL A 83 26.76 9.91 33.74
N LEU A 84 25.59 10.01 34.37
CA LEU A 84 24.30 9.98 33.70
C LEU A 84 24.14 11.13 32.70
N ALA A 85 24.49 12.36 33.08
CA ALA A 85 24.46 13.52 32.19
C ALA A 85 25.43 13.38 30.99
N ARG A 86 26.59 12.73 31.19
CA ARG A 86 27.53 12.42 30.10
C ARG A 86 26.97 11.34 29.18
N ALA A 87 26.39 10.28 29.74
CA ALA A 87 25.77 9.21 28.97
C ALA A 87 24.58 9.72 28.15
N GLN A 88 23.75 10.58 28.76
CA GLN A 88 22.60 11.18 28.11
C GLN A 88 23.02 12.08 26.94
N ARG A 89 24.00 12.98 27.13
CA ARG A 89 24.54 13.79 26.02
C ARG A 89 25.17 12.94 24.91
N ALA A 90 25.88 11.86 25.28
CA ALA A 90 26.44 10.95 24.29
C ALA A 90 25.34 10.25 23.48
N ALA A 91 24.27 9.81 24.15
CA ALA A 91 23.10 9.24 23.49
C ALA A 91 22.40 10.25 22.56
N GLU A 92 22.18 11.48 23.02
CA GLU A 92 21.60 12.57 22.22
C GLU A 92 22.41 12.85 20.95
N VAL A 93 23.75 12.89 21.05
CA VAL A 93 24.63 13.07 19.88
C VAL A 93 24.52 11.90 18.90
N MET A 94 24.52 10.66 19.39
CA MET A 94 24.41 9.50 18.50
C MET A 94 23.04 9.41 17.84
N VAL A 95 21.97 9.78 18.55
CA VAL A 95 20.62 9.87 17.97
C VAL A 95 20.59 10.93 16.88
N ALA A 96 21.13 12.12 17.14
CA ALA A 96 21.19 13.19 16.14
C ALA A 96 22.00 12.79 14.90
N GLN A 97 23.12 12.08 15.08
CA GLN A 97 23.93 11.56 13.97
C GLN A 97 23.16 10.52 13.14
N ALA A 98 22.53 9.55 13.81
CA ALA A 98 21.73 8.52 13.14
C ALA A 98 20.53 9.13 12.38
N GLU A 99 19.87 10.14 12.95
CA GLU A 99 18.81 10.88 12.27
C GLU A 99 19.33 11.58 11.02
N GLN A 100 20.49 12.23 11.09
CA GLN A 100 21.09 12.91 9.95
C GLN A 100 21.49 11.92 8.84
N GLU A 101 22.11 10.78 9.18
CA GLU A 101 22.45 9.73 8.23
C GLU A 101 21.20 9.10 7.58
N ALA A 102 20.14 8.88 8.37
CA ALA A 102 18.86 8.42 7.86
C ALA A 102 18.24 9.44 6.89
N MET A 103 18.29 10.74 7.22
CA MET A 103 17.82 11.80 6.34
C MET A 103 18.60 11.83 5.01
N THR A 104 19.93 11.64 5.04
CA THR A 104 20.73 11.60 3.81
C THR A 104 20.40 10.38 2.96
N ILE A 105 20.28 9.19 3.55
CA ILE A 105 19.91 7.96 2.84
C ILE A 105 18.52 8.10 2.22
N MET A 106 17.56 8.64 2.97
CA MET A 106 16.21 8.87 2.45
C MET A 106 16.19 9.91 1.32
N ALA A 107 17.00 10.97 1.41
CA ALA A 107 17.10 11.98 0.36
C ALA A 107 17.68 11.36 -0.93
N GLU A 108 18.77 10.61 -0.82
CA GLU A 108 19.37 9.89 -1.94
C GLU A 108 18.40 8.89 -2.55
N ALA A 109 17.76 8.05 -1.73
CA ALA A 109 16.76 7.09 -2.18
C ALA A 109 15.60 7.77 -2.92
N ARG A 110 15.12 8.92 -2.44
CA ARG A 110 14.09 9.72 -3.14
C ARG A 110 14.59 10.25 -4.48
N THR A 111 15.82 10.74 -4.58
CA THR A 111 16.38 11.21 -5.86
C THR A 111 16.55 10.08 -6.86
N LEU A 112 17.00 8.90 -6.41
CA LEU A 112 17.14 7.71 -7.25
C LEU A 112 15.77 7.21 -7.72
N ALA A 113 14.79 7.14 -6.83
CA ALA A 113 13.42 6.77 -7.20
C ALA A 113 12.85 7.72 -8.25
N ALA A 114 12.97 9.04 -8.05
CA ALA A 114 12.53 10.03 -9.02
C ALA A 114 13.24 9.92 -10.38
N ALA A 115 14.54 9.59 -10.39
CA ALA A 115 15.29 9.38 -11.62
C ALA A 115 14.81 8.13 -12.39
N VAL A 116 14.58 7.01 -11.67
CA VAL A 116 14.05 5.77 -12.26
C VAL A 116 12.64 5.97 -12.79
N GLU A 117 11.77 6.66 -12.05
CA GLU A 117 10.42 6.99 -12.51
C GLU A 117 10.44 7.83 -13.77
N ARG A 118 11.30 8.86 -13.82
CA ARG A 118 11.46 9.71 -14.99
C ARG A 118 11.96 8.92 -16.20
N GLU A 119 12.99 8.11 -16.02
CA GLU A 119 13.52 7.27 -17.09
C GLU A 119 12.48 6.24 -17.58
N ALA A 120 11.74 5.60 -16.67
CA ALA A 120 10.67 4.68 -17.02
C ALA A 120 9.57 5.38 -17.83
N PHE A 121 9.19 6.59 -17.43
CA PHE A 121 8.20 7.39 -18.16
C PHE A 121 8.71 7.81 -19.54
N GLU A 122 9.95 8.28 -19.65
CA GLU A 122 10.57 8.64 -20.92
C GLU A 122 10.62 7.43 -21.87
N ARG A 123 11.04 6.26 -21.37
CA ARG A 123 11.04 5.00 -22.13
C ARG A 123 9.64 4.57 -22.55
N ALA A 124 8.65 4.66 -21.66
CA ALA A 124 7.26 4.32 -21.97
C ALA A 124 6.69 5.22 -23.08
N THR A 125 6.87 6.54 -22.97
CA THR A 125 6.39 7.47 -24.01
C THR A 125 7.13 7.32 -25.33
N ALA A 126 8.42 6.96 -25.31
CA ALA A 126 9.18 6.63 -26.52
C ALA A 126 8.63 5.37 -27.20
N LEU A 127 8.41 4.30 -26.43
CA LEU A 127 7.83 3.06 -26.94
C LEU A 127 6.43 3.28 -27.52
N GLU A 128 5.58 4.05 -26.85
CA GLU A 128 4.26 4.39 -27.38
C GLU A 128 4.33 5.17 -28.69
N ARG A 129 5.26 6.12 -28.83
CA ARG A 129 5.47 6.84 -30.09
C ARG A 129 5.90 5.88 -31.20
N GLU A 130 6.80 4.96 -30.91
CA GLU A 130 7.25 3.96 -31.87
C GLU A 130 6.12 3.01 -32.28
N VAL A 131 5.32 2.50 -31.33
CA VAL A 131 4.17 1.64 -31.64
C VAL A 131 3.15 2.38 -32.48
N ARG A 132 2.83 3.64 -32.14
CA ARG A 132 1.90 4.47 -32.95
C ARG A 132 2.43 4.70 -34.36
N GLU A 133 3.72 4.99 -34.50
CA GLU A 133 4.32 5.23 -35.81
C GLU A 133 4.35 3.96 -36.66
N ARG A 134 4.73 2.81 -36.08
CA ARG A 134 4.65 1.51 -36.76
C ARG A 134 3.21 1.19 -37.17
N HIS A 135 2.23 1.44 -36.31
CA HIS A 135 0.82 1.26 -36.66
C HIS A 135 0.41 2.17 -37.81
N ARG A 136 0.78 3.45 -37.78
CA ARG A 136 0.51 4.40 -38.87
C ARG A 136 1.15 3.94 -40.18
N GLN A 137 2.40 3.46 -40.14
CA GLN A 137 3.10 2.93 -41.31
C GLN A 137 2.41 1.69 -41.88
N ILE A 138 2.03 0.74 -41.03
CA ILE A 138 1.30 -0.47 -41.46
C ILE A 138 -0.03 -0.07 -42.09
N THR A 139 -0.83 0.76 -41.40
CA THR A 139 -2.13 1.20 -41.91
C THR A 139 -1.98 1.95 -43.24
N HIS A 140 -0.99 2.83 -43.36
CA HIS A 140 -0.71 3.50 -44.62
C HIS A 140 -0.29 2.52 -45.72
N SER A 141 0.59 1.56 -45.42
CA SER A 141 1.01 0.55 -46.41
C SER A 141 -0.17 -0.33 -46.86
N LEU A 142 -1.06 -0.72 -45.94
CA LEU A 142 -2.27 -1.47 -46.24
C LEU A 142 -3.24 -0.65 -47.09
N ASP A 143 -3.43 0.63 -46.78
CA ASP A 143 -4.27 1.54 -47.57
C ASP A 143 -3.72 1.72 -49.00
N THR A 144 -2.41 1.92 -49.14
CA THR A 144 -1.77 2.01 -50.46
C THR A 144 -1.89 0.71 -51.26
N ALA A 145 -1.74 -0.45 -50.62
CA ALA A 145 -1.91 -1.75 -51.27
C ALA A 145 -3.36 -1.99 -51.68
N CYS A 146 -4.32 -1.68 -50.78
CA CYS A 146 -5.75 -1.80 -51.04
C CYS A 146 -6.18 -0.91 -52.21
N THR A 147 -5.77 0.35 -52.22
CA THR A 147 -6.07 1.28 -53.32
C THR A 147 -5.43 0.86 -54.64
N ALA A 148 -4.21 0.32 -54.62
CA ALA A 148 -3.57 -0.23 -55.81
C ALA A 148 -4.29 -1.47 -56.34
N GLN A 149 -4.68 -2.40 -55.46
CA GLN A 149 -5.47 -3.58 -55.82
C GLN A 149 -6.84 -3.20 -56.37
N GLN A 150 -7.51 -2.21 -55.76
CA GLN A 150 -8.80 -1.73 -56.23
C GLN A 150 -8.70 -1.13 -57.64
N ARG A 151 -7.67 -0.32 -57.91
CA ARG A 151 -7.39 0.17 -59.27
C ARG A 151 -7.17 -0.96 -60.26
N ALA A 152 -6.36 -1.96 -59.91
CA ALA A 152 -6.14 -3.12 -60.79
C ALA A 152 -7.43 -3.90 -61.08
N ILE A 153 -8.33 -4.04 -60.09
CA ILE A 153 -9.65 -4.65 -60.30
C ILE A 153 -10.48 -3.82 -61.27
N ASP A 154 -10.49 -2.50 -61.12
CA ASP A 154 -11.28 -1.61 -61.98
C ASP A 154 -10.70 -1.59 -63.41
N ASP A 155 -9.38 -1.57 -63.57
CA ASP A 155 -8.70 -1.70 -64.87
C ASP A 155 -9.05 -3.03 -65.56
N LEU A 156 -9.07 -4.14 -64.82
CA LEU A 156 -9.46 -5.46 -65.36
C LEU A 156 -10.93 -5.49 -65.77
N ARG A 157 -11.82 -4.87 -64.99
CA ARG A 157 -13.24 -4.75 -65.33
C ARG A 157 -13.44 -3.91 -66.59
N GLU A 158 -12.73 -2.80 -66.69
CA GLU A 158 -12.74 -1.96 -67.88
C GLU A 158 -12.26 -2.73 -69.10
N LEU A 159 -11.14 -3.45 -68.99
CA LEU A 159 -10.60 -4.27 -70.06
C LEU A 159 -11.59 -5.36 -70.51
N VAL A 160 -12.25 -6.04 -69.57
CA VAL A 160 -13.28 -7.04 -69.90
C VAL A 160 -14.49 -6.38 -70.59
N SER A 161 -14.93 -5.22 -70.13
CA SER A 161 -16.03 -4.48 -70.78
C SER A 161 -15.66 -4.10 -72.21
N GLN A 162 -14.49 -3.48 -72.41
CA GLN A 162 -13.98 -3.08 -73.72
C GLN A 162 -13.87 -4.28 -74.68
N HIS A 163 -13.33 -5.41 -74.23
CA HIS A 163 -13.27 -6.62 -75.06
C HIS A 163 -14.66 -7.18 -75.39
N GLY A 164 -15.59 -7.10 -74.44
CA GLY A 164 -16.98 -7.48 -74.65
C GLY A 164 -17.67 -6.60 -75.69
N ASP A 165 -17.48 -5.29 -75.61
CA ASP A 165 -18.04 -4.31 -76.56
C ASP A 165 -17.45 -4.51 -77.96
N LEU A 166 -16.13 -4.66 -78.07
CA LEU A 166 -15.44 -4.94 -79.33
C LEU A 166 -15.91 -6.26 -79.95
N LEU A 167 -16.04 -7.33 -79.16
CA LEU A 167 -16.54 -8.61 -79.65
C LEU A 167 -17.98 -8.49 -80.14
N THR A 168 -18.82 -7.76 -79.42
CA THR A 168 -20.22 -7.52 -79.79
C THR A 168 -20.31 -6.73 -81.10
N GLU A 169 -19.54 -5.66 -81.24
CA GLU A 169 -19.47 -4.85 -82.47
C GLU A 169 -19.02 -5.68 -83.68
N VAL A 170 -17.98 -6.51 -83.51
CA VAL A 170 -17.47 -7.39 -84.58
C VAL A 170 -18.51 -8.44 -84.97
N LEU A 171 -19.17 -9.07 -84.01
CA LEU A 171 -20.21 -10.06 -84.28
C LEU A 171 -21.44 -9.44 -84.96
N ASP A 172 -21.89 -8.26 -84.50
CA ASP A 172 -22.99 -7.54 -85.12
C ASP A 172 -22.65 -7.11 -86.56
N GLY A 173 -21.42 -6.63 -86.78
CA GLY A 173 -20.91 -6.32 -88.11
C GLY A 173 -20.91 -7.54 -89.04
N HIS A 174 -20.49 -8.71 -88.56
CA HIS A 174 -20.57 -9.96 -89.32
C HIS A 174 -22.02 -10.37 -89.62
N VAL A 175 -22.93 -10.23 -88.64
CA VAL A 175 -24.35 -10.56 -88.83
C VAL A 175 -24.98 -9.65 -89.88
N GLU A 176 -24.73 -8.34 -89.83
CA GLU A 176 -25.23 -7.40 -90.84
C GLU A 176 -24.62 -7.65 -92.22
N HIS A 177 -23.31 -7.91 -92.31
CA HIS A 177 -22.68 -8.27 -93.57
C HIS A 177 -23.28 -9.53 -94.20
N LEU A 178 -23.55 -10.57 -93.39
CA LEU A 178 -24.25 -11.78 -93.86
C LEU A 178 -25.68 -11.48 -94.30
N ARG A 179 -26.40 -10.60 -93.59
CA ARG A 179 -27.75 -10.14 -93.99
C ARG A 179 -27.73 -9.42 -95.34
N ASP A 180 -26.76 -8.55 -95.57
CA ASP A 180 -26.59 -7.82 -96.83
C ASP A 180 -26.19 -8.75 -97.99
N LEU A 181 -25.26 -9.68 -97.76
CA LEU A 181 -24.92 -10.72 -98.74
C LEU A 181 -26.14 -11.56 -99.13
N LEU A 182 -26.93 -12.01 -98.16
CA LEU A 182 -28.17 -12.73 -98.41
C LEU A 182 -29.19 -11.89 -99.18
N ARG A 183 -29.27 -10.57 -98.91
CA ARG A 183 -30.13 -9.64 -99.64
C ARG A 183 -29.68 -9.50 -101.09
N GLY A 184 -28.40 -9.25 -101.33
CA GLY A 184 -27.82 -9.13 -102.67
C GLY A 184 -27.97 -10.41 -103.50
N LEU A 185 -27.76 -11.59 -102.89
CA LEU A 185 -28.01 -12.88 -103.56
C LEU A 185 -29.49 -13.08 -103.92
N ARG A 186 -30.43 -12.57 -103.10
CA ARG A 186 -31.87 -12.60 -103.42
C ARG A 186 -32.22 -11.65 -104.55
N GLU A 187 -31.65 -10.45 -104.56
CA GLU A 187 -31.84 -9.45 -105.63
C GLU A 187 -31.25 -9.95 -106.96
N GLN A 188 -30.07 -10.57 -106.95
CA GLN A 188 -29.47 -11.22 -108.14
C GLN A 188 -30.30 -12.38 -108.69
N ARG A 189 -31.15 -13.00 -107.85
CA ARG A 189 -32.03 -14.11 -108.24
C ARG A 189 -33.41 -13.64 -108.72
N ALA A 190 -33.69 -12.33 -108.71
CA ALA A 190 -34.94 -11.78 -109.24
C ALA A 190 -34.86 -11.60 -110.77
N PRO A 191 -35.78 -12.19 -111.56
CA PRO A 191 -35.92 -11.88 -112.99
C PRO A 191 -37.08 -10.91 -113.28
N GLU A 192 -36.84 -9.98 -114.21
CA GLU A 192 -37.72 -9.27 -115.18
C GLU A 192 -39.14 -8.78 -114.78
N PRO A 193 -39.57 -7.58 -115.24
CA PRO A 193 -40.88 -7.01 -114.93
C PRO A 193 -42.00 -7.82 -115.61
N ARG A 194 -43.09 -8.05 -114.87
CA ARG A 194 -44.30 -8.70 -115.41
C ARG A 194 -44.92 -7.81 -116.51
N PRO A 195 -45.26 -8.34 -117.69
CA PRO A 195 -45.95 -7.57 -118.70
C PRO A 195 -47.38 -7.26 -118.26
N GLN A 196 -47.78 -6.01 -118.45
CA GLN A 196 -49.16 -5.53 -118.31
C GLN A 196 -50.09 -6.18 -119.34
N ALA A 197 -51.25 -6.66 -118.90
CA ALA A 197 -52.52 -6.78 -119.65
C ALA A 197 -53.55 -7.47 -118.73
N LEU A 198 -54.86 -7.23 -118.70
CA LEU A 198 -55.84 -6.20 -119.11
C LEU A 198 -57.17 -6.73 -118.44
N PRO A 199 -58.22 -5.93 -118.14
CA PRO A 199 -59.17 -6.28 -117.09
C PRO A 199 -60.22 -7.32 -117.51
N ASP A 200 -60.85 -7.88 -116.48
CA ASP A 200 -62.11 -8.65 -116.51
C ASP A 200 -63.15 -8.06 -117.47
N PRO A 201 -63.94 -8.92 -118.14
CA PRO A 201 -65.36 -8.82 -117.88
C PRO A 201 -66.08 -10.17 -117.80
N ALA A 202 -66.84 -10.33 -116.71
CA ALA A 202 -68.25 -10.72 -116.67
C ALA A 202 -68.77 -11.80 -117.65
N ARG A 203 -69.25 -12.91 -117.07
CA ARG A 203 -70.43 -13.70 -117.50
C ARG A 203 -70.73 -14.70 -116.37
N GLY A 204 -71.88 -14.81 -115.72
CA GLY A 204 -73.25 -14.41 -116.06
C GLY A 204 -74.15 -15.66 -116.07
N GLY A 205 -75.07 -15.78 -115.09
CA GLY A 205 -76.20 -16.73 -115.04
C GLY A 205 -75.83 -18.16 -114.61
N ARG A 206 -76.56 -18.87 -113.75
CA ARG A 206 -77.95 -18.82 -113.27
C ARG A 206 -78.00 -19.33 -111.82
#